data_AF-A0A2A4CJW3-F1
#
_entry.id   AF-A0A2A4CJW3-F1
#
_cell.length_a   1.000
_cell.length_b   1.000
_cell.length_c   1.000
_cell.angle_alpha   90.00
_cell.angle_beta   90.00
_cell.angle_gamma   90.00
#
_symmetry.space_group_name_H-M   'P 1'
#
loop_
_entity.id
_entity.type
_entity.pdbx_description
1 polymer ?
#
loop_
_entity_poly.entity_id
_entity_poly.type
_entity_poly.pdbx_seq_one_letter_code
_entity_poly.pdbx_strand_id
1 'polypeptide(L)' 'MKTCAMVFTIGWGAALAFGWIALAAPASEPGSLQTFNMLLAAMGAGAGLWSWLRIRRGC' A
#
# COMPACT_ATOMS: atom_id res chain seq x y z
N MET A 1 0.03 -5.47 -19.80
CA MET A 1 0.15 -6.50 -18.74
C MET A 1 1.27 -6.19 -17.74
N LYS A 2 2.52 -5.95 -18.19
CA LYS A 2 3.71 -5.85 -17.32
C LYS A 2 3.64 -4.72 -16.28
N THR A 3 3.16 -3.54 -16.66
CA THR A 3 2.99 -2.39 -15.76
C THR A 3 1.90 -2.62 -14.71
N CYS A 4 0.73 -3.15 -15.09
CA CYS A 4 -0.32 -3.47 -14.13
C CYS A 4 0.12 -4.53 -13.11
N ALA A 5 0.86 -5.55 -13.55
CA ALA A 5 1.43 -6.55 -12.65
C ALA A 5 2.45 -5.95 -11.66
N MET A 6 3.31 -5.02 -12.12
CA MET A 6 4.24 -4.30 -11.25
C MET A 6 3.50 -3.41 -10.23
N VAL A 7 2.49 -2.67 -10.66
CA VAL A 7 1.70 -1.81 -9.75
C VAL A 7 0.93 -2.65 -8.73
N PHE A 8 0.48 -3.84 -9.12
CA PHE A 8 -0.19 -4.78 -8.21
C PHE A 8 0.76 -5.26 -7.10
N THR A 9 1.95 -5.75 -7.46
CA THR A 9 2.91 -6.27 -6.47
C THR A 9 3.47 -5.16 -5.59
N ILE A 10 3.82 -4.00 -6.17
CA ILE A 10 4.34 -2.86 -5.41
C ILE A 10 3.25 -2.28 -4.51
N GLY A 11 2.02 -2.15 -5.01
CA GLY A 11 0.89 -1.63 -4.24
C GLY A 11 0.59 -2.48 -3.00
N TRP A 12 0.42 -3.79 -3.18
CA TRP A 12 0.19 -4.69 -2.05
C TRP A 12 1.41 -4.81 -1.13
N GLY A 13 2.62 -4.78 -1.68
CA GLY A 13 3.85 -4.76 -0.88
C GLY A 13 3.95 -3.51 0.01
N ALA A 14 3.66 -2.33 -0.54
CA ALA A 14 3.61 -1.08 0.22
C ALA A 14 2.49 -1.11 1.28
N ALA A 15 1.31 -1.61 0.92
CA ALA A 15 0.19 -1.74 1.85
C ALA A 15 0.56 -2.53 3.11
N LEU A 16 1.19 -3.69 2.91
CA LEU A 16 1.61 -4.58 4.00
C LEU A 16 2.78 -4.03 4.78
N ALA A 17 3.80 -3.46 4.11
CA ALA A 17 4.97 -2.92 4.78
C ALA A 17 4.62 -1.72 5.66
N PHE A 18 3.95 -0.71 5.10
CA PHE A 18 3.57 0.48 5.87
C PHE A 18 2.44 0.20 6.86
N GLY A 19 1.54 -0.73 6.54
CA GLY A 19 0.51 -1.21 7.48
C GLY A 19 1.13 -1.89 8.70
N TRP A 20 2.15 -2.73 8.49
CA TRP A 20 2.89 -3.36 9.59
C TRP A 20 3.65 -2.34 10.43
N ILE A 21 4.32 -1.37 9.80
CA ILE A 21 5.01 -0.29 10.52
C ILE A 21 4.02 0.52 11.35
N ALA A 22 2.85 0.84 10.81
CA ALA A 22 1.81 1.57 11.55
C ALA A 22 1.26 0.78 12.76
N LEU A 23 1.24 -0.55 12.69
CA LEU A 23 0.81 -1.45 13.78
C LEU A 23 1.93 -1.68 14.81
N ALA A 24 3.18 -1.75 14.37
CA ALA A 24 4.35 -1.98 15.22
C ALA A 24 4.91 -0.69 15.86
N ALA A 25 4.36 0.47 15.49
CA ALA A 25 4.80 1.78 15.99
C ALA A 25 4.65 1.87 17.53
N PRO A 26 5.73 2.13 18.29
CA PRO A 26 5.64 2.39 19.72
C PRO A 26 4.91 3.71 20.02
N ALA A 27 4.17 3.77 21.13
CA ALA A 27 3.36 4.93 21.51
C ALA A 27 4.15 6.23 21.75
N SER A 28 5.49 6.16 21.79
CA SER A 28 6.39 7.32 21.88
C SER A 28 6.72 7.97 20.53
N GLU A 29 6.30 7.38 19.40
CA GLU A 29 6.54 7.97 18.09
C GLU A 29 5.67 9.20 17.81
N PRO A 30 6.16 10.15 17.01
CA PRO A 30 5.37 11.28 16.55
C PRO A 30 4.14 10.77 15.77
N GLY A 31 2.93 11.18 16.19
CA GLY A 31 1.69 10.79 15.50
C GLY A 31 1.64 11.20 14.02
N SER A 32 2.47 12.17 13.60
CA SER A 32 2.66 12.52 12.19
C SER A 32 3.27 11.39 11.37
N LEU A 33 4.26 10.66 11.89
CA LEU A 33 4.88 9.51 11.21
C LEU A 33 3.90 8.34 11.11
N GLN A 34 3.13 8.09 12.18
CA GLN A 34 2.10 7.05 12.17
C GLN A 34 1.01 7.36 11.11
N THR A 35 0.56 8.61 11.04
CA THR A 35 -0.43 9.05 10.04
C THR A 35 0.12 8.91 8.62
N PHE A 36 1.39 9.26 8.40
CA PHE A 36 2.05 9.07 7.10
C PHE A 36 2.10 7.59 6.69
N ASN A 37 2.48 6.70 7.61
CA ASN A 37 2.53 5.26 7.35
C ASN A 37 1.13 4.70 7.02
N MET A 38 0.09 5.16 7.72
CA MET A 38 -1.29 4.77 7.40
C MET A 38 -1.74 5.26 6.02
N LEU A 39 -1.38 6.50 5.63
CA LEU A 39 -1.69 7.04 4.30
C LEU A 39 -0.97 6.26 3.20
N LEU A 40 0.32 5.96 3.39
CA LEU A 40 1.11 5.14 2.47
C LEU A 40 0.54 3.73 2.33
N ALA A 41 0.10 3.13 3.44
CA ALA A 41 -0.55 1.82 3.44
C ALA A 41 -1.87 1.85 2.65
N ALA A 42 -2.70 2.87 2.87
CA ALA A 42 -3.97 3.06 2.17
C ALA A 42 -3.77 3.31 0.67
N MET A 43 -2.79 4.13 0.30
CA MET A 43 -2.44 4.37 -1.11
C MET A 43 -1.90 3.09 -1.78
N GLY A 44 -1.06 2.32 -1.09
CA GLY A 44 -0.59 1.02 -1.56
C GLY A 44 -1.74 0.05 -1.82
N ALA A 45 -2.67 -0.08 -0.86
CA ALA A 45 -3.85 -0.94 -1.00
C ALA A 45 -4.75 -0.46 -2.15
N GLY A 46 -4.97 0.85 -2.29
CA GLY A 46 -5.72 1.44 -3.38
C GLY A 46 -5.09 1.17 -4.75
N ALA A 47 -3.77 1.33 -4.89
CA ALA A 47 -3.04 1.04 -6.11
C ALA A 47 -3.05 -0.45 -6.46
N GLY A 48 -2.90 -1.32 -5.46
CA GLY A 48 -3.02 -2.77 -5.60
C GLY A 48 -4.42 -3.22 -6.06
N LEU A 49 -5.48 -2.63 -5.49
CA LEU A 49 -6.85 -2.94 -5.87
C LEU A 49 -7.20 -2.39 -7.26
N TRP A 50 -6.75 -1.18 -7.59
CA TRP A 50 -6.98 -0.57 -8.89
C TRP A 50 -6.29 -1.34 -10.02
N SER A 51 -5.02 -1.70 -9.82
CA SER A 51 -4.27 -2.51 -10.78
C SER A 51 -4.88 -3.91 -10.96
N TRP A 52 -5.41 -4.52 -9.89
CA TRP A 52 -6.16 -5.77 -9.99
C TRP A 52 -7.40 -5.66 -10.88
N LEU A 53 -8.20 -4.60 -10.69
CA LEU A 53 -9.37 -4.34 -11.55
C LEU A 53 -8.96 -4.12 -13.02
N ARG A 54 -7.80 -3.50 -13.26
CA ARG A 54 -7.24 -3.30 -14.60
C ARG A 54 -6.78 -4.61 -15.23
N ILE A 55 -6.09 -5.48 -14.48
CA ILE A 55 -5.66 -6.81 -14.95
C ILE A 55 -6.89 -7.64 -15.36
N ARG A 56 -7.96 -7.64 -14.55
CA ARG A 56 -9.21 -8.35 -14.88
C ARG A 56 -9.90 -7.84 -16.15
N ARG A 57 -9.65 -6.58 -16.54
CA ARG A 57 -10.22 -5.95 -17.74
C ARG A 57 -9.31 -6.09 -18.97
N GLY A 58 -8.24 -6.88 -18.90
CA GLY A 58 -7.33 -7.10 -20.02
C GLY A 58 -6.22 -6.06 -20.15
N CYS A 59 -5.79 -5.46 -19.04
CA CYS A 59 -4.46 -4.84 -19.01
C CYS A 59 -3.43 -5.92 -19.37
#